data_AF-A0A1G0G7H1-F1
#
_entry.id   AF-A0A1G0G7H1-F1
#
_cell.length_a   1.000
_cell.length_b   1.000
_cell.length_c   1.000
_cell.angle_alpha   90.00
_cell.angle_beta   90.00
_cell.angle_gamma   90.00
#
_symmetry.space_group_name_H-M   'P 1'
#
loop_
_entity.id
_entity.type
_entity.pdbx_description
1 polymer ?
#
loop_
_entity_poly.entity_id
_entity_poly.type
_entity_poly.pdbx_seq_one_letter_code
_entity_poly.pdbx_strand_id
1 'polypeptide(L)'
;MDTVSINQLRTIIPGIQCDGTERIAVRKINEVMQLTIEPEKKSVTQLYVTVSENKFTIEVNFFEENATVQIFGLYQLNDKQRVEIKTQMNHFTSHCTSEQIWRGVLYDQSRAVFEGKIVVYSGAQKTDARLSNKNLLLSALAEVNTKPELEIYADDVKCSHGATVGCLDENALFYLRARGVCEQEAREMLIEAFVSESYPLCDIRYLDQKRGSTFSNTDNG
;
A
#
# COMPACT_ATOMS: atom_id res chain seq x y z
N MET A 1 -6.21 32.94 0.56
CA MET A 1 -4.77 32.92 0.90
C MET A 1 -4.57 31.67 1.72
N ASP A 2 -3.93 30.69 1.11
CA ASP A 2 -2.94 29.78 1.71
C ASP A 2 -2.58 28.80 0.60
N THR A 3 -1.60 29.21 -0.20
CA THR A 3 -0.83 28.31 -1.07
C THR A 3 -0.18 27.28 -0.16
N VAL A 4 -0.79 26.10 -0.08
CA VAL A 4 -0.11 24.89 0.39
C VAL A 4 1.07 24.71 -0.58
N SER A 5 2.28 25.01 -0.09
CA SER A 5 3.50 24.64 -0.79
C SER A 5 3.45 23.13 -1.03
N ILE A 6 3.18 22.75 -2.27
CA ILE A 6 3.39 21.39 -2.77
C ILE A 6 4.90 21.19 -2.62
N ASN A 7 5.32 20.52 -1.54
CA ASN A 7 6.67 20.00 -1.48
C ASN A 7 6.83 19.10 -2.72
N GLN A 8 7.95 19.26 -3.43
CA GLN A 8 8.13 18.68 -4.76
C GLN A 8 8.18 17.15 -4.65
N LEU A 9 7.09 16.49 -5.05
CA LEU A 9 7.06 15.04 -5.22
C LEU A 9 8.28 14.58 -6.02
N ARG A 10 9.18 13.84 -5.37
CA ARG A 10 10.42 13.34 -5.95
C ARG A 10 10.32 11.84 -6.21
N THR A 11 10.76 11.40 -7.38
CA THR A 11 10.94 9.98 -7.65
C THR A 11 12.22 9.50 -6.95
N ILE A 12 12.07 8.51 -6.07
CA ILE A 12 13.21 7.88 -5.39
C ILE A 12 13.84 6.83 -6.31
N ILE A 13 12.99 5.92 -6.80
CA ILE A 13 13.27 4.92 -7.83
C ILE A 13 11.99 4.69 -8.65
N PRO A 14 12.03 4.04 -9.83
CA PRO A 14 10.81 3.73 -10.56
C PRO A 14 9.78 2.99 -9.68
N GLY A 15 8.56 3.52 -9.62
CA GLY A 15 7.49 3.00 -8.77
C GLY A 15 7.49 3.50 -7.32
N ILE A 16 8.49 4.28 -6.89
CA ILE A 16 8.52 4.87 -5.54
C ILE A 16 8.71 6.38 -5.64
N GLN A 17 7.72 7.12 -5.13
CA GLN A 17 7.73 8.57 -5.06
C GLN A 17 7.58 9.00 -3.60
N CYS A 18 8.20 10.11 -3.26
CA CYS A 18 8.17 10.66 -1.92
C CYS A 18 7.86 12.15 -1.99
N ASP A 19 7.02 12.61 -1.10
CA ASP A 19 6.88 14.01 -0.74
C ASP A 19 7.37 14.19 0.70
N GLY A 20 8.37 15.05 0.92
CA GLY A 20 9.02 15.26 2.22
C GLY A 20 10.54 15.46 2.15
N THR A 21 11.15 15.81 3.28
CA THR A 21 12.58 16.19 3.41
C THR A 21 13.49 15.08 3.92
N GLU A 22 12.96 13.88 4.09
CA GLU A 22 13.55 12.82 4.90
C GLU A 22 14.72 12.12 4.21
N ARG A 23 15.54 11.47 5.03
CA ARG A 23 16.59 10.58 4.55
C ARG A 23 15.96 9.26 4.15
N ILE A 24 16.01 8.98 2.85
CA ILE A 24 15.56 7.73 2.27
C ILE A 24 16.77 6.99 1.71
N ALA A 25 17.02 5.80 2.24
CA ALA A 25 18.03 4.89 1.73
C ALA A 25 17.36 3.74 0.99
N VAL A 26 17.75 3.53 -0.26
CA VAL A 26 17.36 2.35 -1.05
C VAL A 26 18.55 1.42 -1.16
N ARG A 27 18.36 0.14 -0.83
CA ARG A 27 19.37 -0.90 -0.97
C ARG A 27 18.76 -2.12 -1.63
N LYS A 28 19.53 -2.78 -2.50
CA LYS A 28 19.21 -4.13 -2.97
C LYS A 28 20.16 -5.09 -2.27
N ILE A 29 19.64 -5.89 -1.35
CA ILE A 29 20.42 -6.87 -0.58
C ILE A 29 19.95 -8.26 -1.02
N ASN A 30 20.82 -8.98 -1.71
CA ASN A 30 20.46 -10.19 -2.45
C ASN A 30 19.30 -9.90 -3.43
N GLU A 31 18.14 -10.51 -3.20
CA GLU A 31 16.92 -10.35 -3.99
C GLU A 31 15.89 -9.41 -3.35
N VAL A 32 16.22 -8.81 -2.19
CA VAL A 32 15.29 -7.94 -1.44
C VAL A 32 15.59 -6.48 -1.76
N MET A 33 14.58 -5.76 -2.23
CA MET A 33 14.60 -4.30 -2.27
C MET A 33 14.22 -3.78 -0.89
N GLN A 34 15.15 -3.12 -0.22
CA GLN A 34 14.95 -2.53 1.09
C GLN A 34 14.94 -1.01 0.99
N LEU A 35 13.88 -0.41 1.53
CA LEU A 35 13.72 1.01 1.73
C LEU A 35 13.82 1.31 3.23
N THR A 36 14.72 2.19 3.63
CA THR A 36 14.81 2.68 5.00
C THR A 36 14.53 4.18 5.02
N ILE A 37 13.64 4.61 5.92
CA ILE A 37 13.24 6.00 6.07
C ILE A 37 13.48 6.43 7.52
N GLU A 38 14.17 7.54 7.68
CA GLU A 38 14.41 8.17 8.98
C GLU A 38 13.84 9.60 8.91
N PRO A 39 12.59 9.81 9.38
CA PRO A 39 11.97 11.12 9.31
C PRO A 39 12.65 12.11 10.25
N GLU A 40 12.70 13.37 9.82
CA GLU A 40 13.30 14.45 10.59
C GLU A 40 12.31 14.98 11.64
N LYS A 41 12.83 15.68 12.65
CA LYS A 41 12.00 16.30 13.68
C LYS A 41 10.96 17.23 13.05
N LYS A 42 9.68 17.07 13.42
CA LYS A 42 8.56 17.86 12.88
C LYS A 42 8.39 17.76 11.35
N SER A 43 8.84 16.68 10.71
CA SER A 43 8.63 16.47 9.28
C SER A 43 7.30 15.78 8.97
N VAL A 44 6.85 15.94 7.73
CA VAL A 44 5.71 15.21 7.17
C VAL A 44 6.17 14.55 5.88
N THR A 45 6.12 13.23 5.87
CA THR A 45 6.48 12.37 4.74
C THR A 45 5.24 11.72 4.17
N GLN A 46 5.08 11.78 2.86
CA GLN A 46 4.17 10.91 2.13
C GLN A 46 4.95 10.08 1.14
N LEU A 47 4.80 8.77 1.22
CA LEU A 47 5.45 7.82 0.35
C LEU A 47 4.38 7.10 -0.48
N TYR A 48 4.61 7.07 -1.78
CA TYR A 48 3.78 6.40 -2.76
C TYR A 48 4.59 5.25 -3.36
N VAL A 49 4.17 4.03 -3.07
CA VAL A 49 4.89 2.79 -3.41
C VAL A 49 4.04 1.92 -4.31
N THR A 50 4.52 1.68 -5.52
CA THR A 50 4.02 0.63 -6.39
C THR A 50 5.04 -0.49 -6.46
N VAL A 51 4.70 -1.66 -5.92
CA VAL A 51 5.63 -2.78 -5.77
C VAL A 51 5.78 -3.52 -7.10
N SER A 52 7.02 -3.57 -7.58
CA SER A 52 7.42 -4.27 -8.81
C SER A 52 8.41 -5.42 -8.57
N GLU A 53 9.08 -5.44 -7.42
CA GLU A 53 10.04 -6.48 -7.04
C GLU A 53 9.35 -7.61 -6.28
N ASN A 54 9.84 -8.85 -6.41
CA ASN A 54 9.26 -10.01 -5.73
C ASN A 54 9.40 -9.95 -4.21
N LYS A 55 10.41 -9.25 -3.68
CA LYS A 55 10.65 -9.08 -2.24
C LYS A 55 10.93 -7.62 -1.96
N PHE A 56 10.04 -7.00 -1.19
CA PHE A 56 10.10 -5.60 -0.83
C PHE A 56 10.02 -5.44 0.68
N THR A 57 10.94 -4.67 1.25
CA THR A 57 10.94 -4.35 2.68
C THR A 57 11.01 -2.85 2.86
N ILE A 58 10.13 -2.32 3.69
CA ILE A 58 10.18 -0.93 4.13
C ILE A 58 10.31 -0.87 5.65
N GLU A 59 11.32 -0.13 6.09
CA GLU A 59 11.56 0.12 7.50
C GLU A 59 11.54 1.63 7.73
N VAL A 60 10.76 2.07 8.72
CA VAL A 60 10.68 3.48 9.10
C VAL A 60 11.09 3.59 10.56
N ASN A 61 12.11 4.39 10.83
CA ASN A 61 12.70 4.55 12.15
C ASN A 61 12.49 5.97 12.66
N PHE A 62 11.50 6.16 13.54
CA PHE A 62 11.21 7.44 14.17
C PHE A 62 12.17 7.68 15.33
N PHE A 63 13.36 8.19 15.01
CA PHE A 63 14.34 8.64 16.01
C PHE A 63 14.04 10.04 16.54
N GLU A 64 13.35 10.86 15.75
CA GLU A 64 13.01 12.25 16.06
C GLU A 64 11.52 12.44 16.35
N GLU A 65 11.19 13.36 17.26
CA GLU A 65 9.82 13.59 17.72
C GLU A 65 8.98 14.35 16.69
N ASN A 66 7.65 14.24 16.83
CA ASN A 66 6.67 15.00 16.04
C ASN A 66 6.76 14.76 14.52
N ALA A 67 7.33 13.64 14.11
CA ALA A 67 7.37 13.23 12.71
C ALA A 67 6.06 12.53 12.30
N THR A 68 5.62 12.77 11.07
CA THR A 68 4.48 12.08 10.46
C THR A 68 4.94 11.36 9.20
N VAL A 69 4.65 10.08 9.07
CA VAL A 69 4.91 9.30 7.84
C VAL A 69 3.63 8.63 7.38
N GLN A 70 3.24 8.87 6.14
CA GLN A 70 2.14 8.19 5.46
C GLN A 70 2.71 7.37 4.31
N ILE A 71 2.32 6.09 4.23
CA ILE A 71 2.70 5.18 3.16
C ILE A 71 1.43 4.74 2.45
N PHE A 72 1.33 5.08 1.17
CA PHE A 72 0.33 4.59 0.25
C PHE A 72 1.00 3.53 -0.63
N GLY A 73 0.56 2.29 -0.52
CA GLY A 73 1.19 1.15 -1.16
C GLY A 73 0.23 0.38 -2.05
N LEU A 74 0.67 0.04 -3.26
CA LEU A 74 -0.07 -0.76 -4.24
C LEU A 74 0.79 -1.94 -4.71
N TYR A 75 0.22 -3.14 -4.69
CA TYR A 75 0.77 -4.29 -5.38
C TYR A 75 -0.31 -4.94 -6.24
N GLN A 76 -0.02 -5.05 -7.52
CA GLN A 76 -0.87 -5.71 -8.49
C GLN A 76 -0.10 -6.86 -9.13
N LEU A 77 -0.71 -8.04 -9.08
CA LEU A 77 -0.09 -9.28 -9.53
C LEU A 77 -1.01 -10.04 -10.48
N ASN A 78 -0.43 -10.69 -11.47
CA ASN A 78 -1.12 -11.56 -12.42
C ASN A 78 -0.30 -12.82 -12.75
N ASP A 79 -0.81 -13.65 -13.66
CA ASP A 79 -0.21 -14.91 -14.06
C ASP A 79 0.16 -15.79 -12.85
N LYS A 80 1.46 -15.99 -12.63
CA LYS A 80 2.05 -16.76 -11.52
C LYS A 80 2.96 -15.90 -10.66
N GLN A 81 2.85 -14.57 -10.76
CA GLN A 81 3.67 -13.62 -10.02
C GLN A 81 3.53 -13.82 -8.51
N ARG A 82 4.62 -13.54 -7.80
CA ARG A 82 4.71 -13.66 -6.35
C ARG A 82 5.34 -12.43 -5.75
N VAL A 83 4.76 -11.91 -4.68
CA VAL A 83 5.33 -10.81 -3.91
C VAL A 83 5.35 -11.12 -2.43
N GLU A 84 6.43 -10.72 -1.77
CA GLU A 84 6.57 -10.68 -0.31
C GLU A 84 6.86 -9.24 0.08
N ILE A 85 5.96 -8.65 0.87
CA ILE A 85 6.05 -7.27 1.34
C ILE A 85 6.17 -7.30 2.85
N LYS A 86 7.24 -6.70 3.36
CA LYS A 86 7.46 -6.52 4.79
C LYS A 86 7.50 -5.04 5.11
N THR A 87 6.72 -4.63 6.10
CA THR A 87 6.76 -3.26 6.60
C THR A 87 7.05 -3.28 8.09
N GLN A 88 7.90 -2.37 8.55
CA GLN A 88 8.20 -2.22 9.97
C GLN A 88 8.25 -0.73 10.32
N MET A 89 7.36 -0.29 11.21
CA MET A 89 7.33 1.07 11.75
C MET A 89 7.86 1.02 13.18
N ASN A 90 9.07 1.54 13.39
CA ASN A 90 9.73 1.58 14.70
C ASN A 90 9.59 2.98 15.31
N HIS A 91 8.74 3.11 16.33
CA HIS A 91 8.53 4.35 17.08
C HIS A 91 9.44 4.38 18.31
N PHE A 92 10.61 5.00 18.20
CA PHE A 92 11.57 5.11 19.30
C PHE A 92 11.31 6.32 20.21
N THR A 93 10.57 7.31 19.71
CA THR A 93 10.32 8.57 20.41
C THR A 93 8.87 9.03 20.29
N SER A 94 8.52 10.05 21.08
CA SER A 94 7.15 10.48 21.33
C SER A 94 6.55 11.37 20.24
N HIS A 95 5.22 11.47 20.26
CA HIS A 95 4.42 12.36 19.41
C HIS A 95 4.53 12.09 17.90
N CYS A 96 4.93 10.88 17.51
CA CYS A 96 5.03 10.51 16.10
C CYS A 96 3.72 9.90 15.57
N THR A 97 3.45 10.16 14.30
CA THR A 97 2.29 9.58 13.59
C THR A 97 2.78 8.71 12.44
N SER A 98 2.23 7.51 12.31
CA SER A 98 2.48 6.64 11.14
C SER A 98 1.18 6.08 10.59
N GLU A 99 0.95 6.23 9.29
CA GLU A 99 -0.19 5.63 8.61
C GLU A 99 0.28 4.82 7.42
N GLN A 100 -0.18 3.58 7.34
CA GLN A 100 0.10 2.68 6.22
C GLN A 100 -1.21 2.24 5.59
N ILE A 101 -1.38 2.54 4.31
CA ILE A 101 -2.53 2.12 3.53
C ILE A 101 -2.04 1.31 2.34
N TRP A 102 -2.29 0.01 2.39
CA TRP A 102 -1.89 -0.95 1.37
C TRP A 102 -3.11 -1.50 0.64
N ARG A 103 -2.99 -1.57 -0.68
CA ARG A 103 -3.98 -2.16 -1.59
C ARG A 103 -3.31 -3.27 -2.40
N GLY A 104 -3.87 -4.47 -2.31
CA GLY A 104 -3.50 -5.63 -3.13
C GLY A 104 -4.57 -5.92 -4.17
N VAL A 105 -4.19 -6.06 -5.44
CA VAL A 105 -5.08 -6.55 -6.51
C VAL A 105 -4.44 -7.77 -7.17
N LEU A 106 -5.07 -8.94 -7.02
CA LEU A 106 -4.50 -10.21 -7.45
C LEU A 106 -5.37 -10.89 -8.50
N TYR A 107 -4.77 -11.20 -9.65
CA TYR A 107 -5.37 -11.94 -10.76
C TYR A 107 -4.82 -13.37 -10.86
N ASP A 108 -5.45 -14.20 -11.68
CA ASP A 108 -4.96 -15.51 -12.12
C ASP A 108 -4.54 -16.44 -10.98
N GLN A 109 -3.28 -16.90 -10.95
CA GLN A 109 -2.68 -17.77 -9.93
C GLN A 109 -1.62 -17.03 -9.12
N SER A 110 -1.73 -15.70 -9.05
CA SER A 110 -0.77 -14.86 -8.35
C SER A 110 -0.85 -15.02 -6.84
N ARG A 111 0.27 -14.79 -6.15
CA ARG A 111 0.33 -14.92 -4.69
C ARG A 111 1.02 -13.76 -4.01
N ALA A 112 0.45 -13.26 -2.92
CA ALA A 112 1.06 -12.23 -2.11
C ALA A 112 1.21 -12.66 -0.65
N VAL A 113 2.32 -12.25 -0.03
CA VAL A 113 2.52 -12.27 1.41
C VAL A 113 2.73 -10.82 1.86
N PHE A 114 1.95 -10.36 2.81
CA PHE A 114 2.08 -9.04 3.43
C PHE A 114 2.27 -9.20 4.94
N GLU A 115 3.41 -8.78 5.45
CA GLU A 115 3.70 -8.73 6.89
C GLU A 115 3.93 -7.28 7.29
N GLY A 116 3.06 -6.74 8.14
CA GLY A 116 3.16 -5.34 8.56
C GLY A 116 3.28 -5.25 10.06
N LYS A 117 4.42 -4.76 10.55
CA LYS A 117 4.72 -4.67 11.97
C LYS A 117 4.78 -3.21 12.42
N ILE A 118 4.14 -2.89 13.54
CA ILE A 118 4.32 -1.60 14.23
C ILE A 118 4.88 -1.90 15.62
N VAL A 119 6.02 -1.30 15.93
CA VAL A 119 6.68 -1.42 17.22
C VAL A 119 6.70 -0.04 17.89
N VAL A 120 6.12 0.06 19.07
CA VAL A 120 6.07 1.29 19.86
C VAL A 120 6.86 1.08 21.14
N TYR A 121 8.05 1.67 21.21
CA TYR A 121 8.96 1.51 22.34
C TYR A 121 8.49 2.33 23.55
N SER A 122 8.95 1.99 24.76
CA SER A 122 8.46 2.58 26.01
C SER A 122 8.54 4.11 26.12
N GLY A 123 9.48 4.74 25.42
CA GLY A 123 9.63 6.20 25.35
C GLY A 123 8.70 6.89 24.35
N ALA A 124 8.03 6.14 23.48
CA ALA A 124 7.22 6.67 22.38
C ALA A 124 5.77 6.93 22.79
N GLN A 125 5.60 7.79 23.80
CA GLN A 125 4.28 8.23 24.22
C GLN A 125 3.61 9.09 23.15
N LYS A 126 2.29 9.14 23.15
CA LYS A 126 1.47 9.88 22.18
C LYS A 126 1.68 9.46 20.73
N THR A 127 2.18 8.24 20.48
CA THR A 127 2.20 7.67 19.13
C THR A 127 0.77 7.43 18.62
N ASP A 128 0.52 7.84 17.37
CA ASP A 128 -0.69 7.47 16.61
C ASP A 128 -0.27 6.64 15.39
N ALA A 129 -0.56 5.34 15.41
CA ALA A 129 -0.08 4.41 14.40
C ALA A 129 -1.21 3.57 13.81
N ARG A 130 -1.33 3.55 12.48
CA ARG A 130 -2.40 2.85 11.76
C ARG A 130 -1.85 2.03 10.60
N LEU A 131 -2.35 0.81 10.46
CA LEU A 131 -2.08 -0.06 9.32
C LEU A 131 -3.38 -0.60 8.74
N SER A 132 -3.66 -0.30 7.48
CA SER A 132 -4.78 -0.86 6.71
C SER A 132 -4.23 -1.61 5.50
N ASN A 133 -4.45 -2.92 5.43
CA ASN A 133 -4.15 -3.74 4.25
C ASN A 133 -5.43 -4.35 3.66
N LYS A 134 -5.96 -3.80 2.56
CA LYS A 134 -7.11 -4.38 1.87
C LYS A 134 -6.65 -5.11 0.62
N ASN A 135 -7.21 -6.29 0.36
CA ASN A 135 -6.86 -7.14 -0.77
C ASN A 135 -8.10 -7.54 -1.56
N LEU A 136 -8.01 -7.40 -2.88
CA LEU A 136 -9.02 -7.80 -3.84
C LEU A 136 -8.50 -8.99 -4.65
N LEU A 137 -9.11 -10.16 -4.45
CA LEU A 137 -8.86 -11.36 -5.24
C LEU A 137 -9.84 -11.40 -6.42
N LEU A 138 -9.30 -11.40 -7.64
CA LEU A 138 -10.08 -11.39 -8.88
C LEU A 138 -10.15 -12.75 -9.56
N SER A 139 -9.57 -13.77 -8.93
CA SER A 139 -9.55 -15.17 -9.36
C SER A 139 -9.64 -16.07 -8.14
N ALA A 140 -10.30 -17.22 -8.30
CA ALA A 140 -10.39 -18.25 -7.27
C ALA A 140 -9.03 -18.94 -6.98
N LEU A 141 -8.05 -18.78 -7.86
CA LEU A 141 -6.70 -19.34 -7.72
C LEU A 141 -5.68 -18.32 -7.17
N ALA A 142 -6.09 -17.06 -7.01
CA ALA A 142 -5.25 -16.04 -6.42
C ALA A 142 -5.22 -16.20 -4.89
N GLU A 143 -4.06 -16.03 -4.28
CA GLU A 143 -3.87 -16.24 -2.84
C GLU A 143 -3.19 -15.03 -2.20
N VAL A 144 -3.68 -14.59 -1.05
CA VAL A 144 -2.98 -13.61 -0.22
C VAL A 144 -2.93 -14.06 1.22
N ASN A 145 -1.74 -13.99 1.83
CA ASN A 145 -1.54 -14.12 3.25
C ASN A 145 -1.15 -12.75 3.80
N THR A 146 -1.91 -12.24 4.76
CA THR A 146 -1.68 -10.93 5.37
C THR A 146 -1.63 -11.06 6.88
N LYS A 147 -0.56 -10.56 7.47
CA LYS A 147 -0.24 -10.68 8.89
C LYS A 147 0.19 -9.32 9.43
N PRO A 148 -0.78 -8.48 9.85
CA PRO A 148 -0.46 -7.26 10.56
C PRO A 148 -0.22 -7.54 12.06
N GLU A 149 0.83 -6.97 12.64
CA GLU A 149 1.26 -7.19 14.03
C GLU A 149 1.52 -5.86 14.75
N LEU A 150 1.17 -5.81 16.03
CA LEU A 150 1.45 -4.68 16.93
C LEU A 150 2.28 -5.17 18.12
N GLU A 151 3.37 -4.47 18.42
CA GLU A 151 4.15 -4.61 19.65
C GLU A 151 4.21 -3.26 20.35
N ILE A 152 3.47 -3.12 21.46
CA ILE A 152 3.30 -1.84 22.16
C ILE A 152 3.86 -1.96 23.58
N TYR A 153 4.86 -1.13 23.87
CA TYR A 153 5.54 -1.04 25.16
C TYR A 153 5.32 0.31 25.86
N ALA A 154 4.48 1.18 25.29
CA ALA A 154 4.11 2.50 25.82
C ALA A 154 2.62 2.57 26.15
N ASP A 155 2.26 3.29 27.22
CA ASP A 155 0.90 3.30 27.76
C ASP A 155 -0.05 4.27 27.02
N ASP A 156 0.42 5.46 26.70
CA ASP A 156 -0.42 6.56 26.18
C ASP A 156 -0.34 6.66 24.66
N VAL A 157 -0.91 5.68 23.97
CA VAL A 157 -0.81 5.54 22.51
C VAL A 157 -2.16 5.24 21.85
N LYS A 158 -2.26 5.50 20.55
CA LYS A 158 -3.38 5.10 19.71
C LYS A 158 -2.85 4.26 18.56
N CYS A 159 -3.03 2.95 18.65
CA CYS A 159 -2.56 2.05 17.61
C CYS A 159 -3.69 1.18 17.09
N SER A 160 -3.76 1.01 15.78
CA SER A 160 -4.71 0.11 15.14
C SER A 160 -4.09 -0.55 13.92
N HIS A 161 -4.55 -1.75 13.62
CA HIS A 161 -4.19 -2.47 12.42
C HIS A 161 -5.40 -3.26 11.93
N GLY A 162 -5.50 -3.43 10.62
CA GLY A 162 -6.59 -4.16 10.00
C GLY A 162 -6.16 -4.70 8.65
N ALA A 163 -6.60 -5.91 8.35
CA ALA A 163 -6.45 -6.50 7.05
C ALA A 163 -7.77 -7.12 6.58
N THR A 164 -8.09 -6.92 5.30
CA THR A 164 -9.27 -7.53 4.68
C THR A 164 -8.87 -8.23 3.39
N VAL A 165 -9.56 -9.32 3.10
CA VAL A 165 -9.45 -10.05 1.84
C VAL A 165 -10.87 -10.26 1.33
N GLY A 166 -11.12 -9.89 0.08
CA GLY A 166 -12.43 -10.03 -0.54
C GLY A 166 -12.35 -10.17 -2.05
N CYS A 167 -13.48 -10.49 -2.66
CA CYS A 167 -13.68 -10.44 -4.10
C CYS A 167 -14.46 -9.17 -4.48
N LEU A 168 -14.72 -8.98 -5.77
CA LEU A 168 -15.57 -7.88 -6.23
C LEU A 168 -16.97 -8.01 -5.63
N ASP A 169 -17.58 -6.86 -5.35
CA ASP A 169 -18.98 -6.80 -4.94
C ASP A 169 -19.89 -7.13 -6.13
N GLU A 170 -20.42 -8.34 -6.13
CA GLU A 170 -21.32 -8.84 -7.18
C GLU A 170 -22.61 -8.02 -7.30
N ASN A 171 -23.10 -7.39 -6.23
CA ASN A 171 -24.27 -6.51 -6.30
C ASN A 171 -23.92 -5.19 -7.00
N ALA A 172 -22.75 -4.62 -6.68
CA ALA A 172 -22.27 -3.43 -7.37
C ALA A 172 -22.01 -3.71 -8.86
N LEU A 173 -21.42 -4.87 -9.17
CA LEU A 173 -21.21 -5.32 -10.55
C LEU A 173 -22.54 -5.50 -11.29
N PHE A 174 -23.49 -6.22 -10.69
CA PHE A 174 -24.83 -6.41 -11.26
C PHE A 174 -25.54 -5.07 -11.52
N TYR A 175 -25.45 -4.13 -10.59
CA TYR A 175 -26.08 -2.82 -10.69
C TYR A 175 -25.50 -1.95 -11.82
N LEU A 176 -24.17 -1.95 -11.99
CA LEU A 176 -23.51 -1.28 -13.11
C LEU A 176 -23.95 -1.91 -14.44
N ARG A 177 -23.96 -3.24 -14.52
CA ARG A 177 -24.41 -3.97 -15.72
C ARG A 177 -25.87 -3.70 -16.07
N ALA A 178 -26.75 -3.64 -15.07
CA ALA A 178 -28.16 -3.33 -15.27
C ALA A 178 -28.39 -1.92 -15.86
N ARG A 179 -27.39 -1.02 -15.77
CA ARG A 179 -27.40 0.31 -16.39
C ARG A 179 -26.75 0.36 -17.77
N GLY A 180 -26.41 -0.79 -18.36
CA GLY A 180 -25.87 -0.88 -19.70
C GLY A 180 -24.34 -0.76 -19.77
N VAL A 181 -23.64 -0.72 -18.63
CA VAL A 181 -22.17 -0.83 -18.60
C VAL A 181 -21.80 -2.28 -18.94
N CYS A 182 -20.85 -2.47 -19.85
CA CYS A 182 -20.38 -3.82 -20.16
C CYS A 182 -19.67 -4.43 -18.93
N GLU A 183 -19.68 -5.76 -18.82
CA GLU A 183 -19.14 -6.44 -17.63
C GLU A 183 -17.66 -6.09 -17.37
N GLN A 184 -16.86 -6.01 -18.43
CA GLN A 184 -15.46 -5.64 -18.36
C GLN A 184 -15.28 -4.26 -17.72
N GLU A 185 -15.91 -3.24 -18.29
CA GLU A 185 -15.83 -1.85 -17.84
C GLU A 185 -16.37 -1.71 -16.41
N ALA A 186 -17.44 -2.44 -16.06
CA ALA A 186 -17.98 -2.46 -14.71
C ALA A 186 -16.97 -3.01 -13.68
N ARG A 187 -16.25 -4.09 -14.01
CA ARG A 187 -15.19 -4.63 -13.14
C ARG A 187 -14.03 -3.65 -13.01
N GLU A 188 -13.60 -3.04 -14.12
CA GLU A 188 -12.53 -2.04 -14.13
C GLU A 188 -12.87 -0.85 -13.22
N MET A 189 -14.08 -0.30 -13.32
CA MET A 189 -14.54 0.79 -12.44
C MET A 189 -14.53 0.41 -10.96
N LEU A 190 -14.92 -0.83 -10.61
CA LEU A 190 -14.90 -1.28 -9.22
C LEU A 190 -13.46 -1.47 -8.68
N ILE A 191 -12.56 -2.00 -9.50
CA ILE A 191 -11.14 -2.15 -9.15
C ILE A 191 -10.50 -0.76 -8.99
N GLU A 192 -10.80 0.16 -9.90
CA GLU A 192 -10.36 1.55 -9.83
C GLU A 192 -10.85 2.23 -8.55
N ALA A 193 -12.13 2.12 -8.23
CA ALA A 193 -12.70 2.69 -7.01
C ALA A 193 -11.99 2.13 -5.75
N PHE A 194 -11.65 0.84 -5.76
CA PHE A 194 -10.91 0.18 -4.68
C PHE A 194 -9.49 0.73 -4.48
N VAL A 195 -8.77 1.02 -5.58
CA VAL A 195 -7.39 1.52 -5.53
C VAL A 195 -7.34 3.03 -5.26
N SER A 196 -8.16 3.80 -5.96
CA SER A 196 -8.20 5.28 -5.89
C SER A 196 -8.62 5.82 -4.52
N GLU A 197 -9.43 5.07 -3.75
CA GLU A 197 -9.77 5.40 -2.36
C GLU A 197 -8.51 5.65 -1.49
N SER A 198 -7.37 5.08 -1.86
CA SER A 198 -6.23 4.95 -0.96
C SER A 198 -4.86 5.17 -1.59
N TYR A 199 -4.78 5.33 -2.90
CA TYR A 199 -3.54 5.67 -3.58
C TYR A 199 -3.82 6.83 -4.55
N PRO A 200 -3.66 8.10 -4.11
CA PRO A 200 -4.11 9.26 -4.86
C PRO A 200 -3.27 9.56 -6.12
N LEU A 201 -2.09 8.95 -6.25
CA LEU A 201 -1.22 9.07 -7.43
C LEU A 201 -1.37 7.89 -8.41
N CYS A 202 -2.35 7.02 -8.23
CA CYS A 202 -2.50 5.84 -9.08
C CYS A 202 -3.12 6.31 -10.39
N ASP A 203 -2.35 6.28 -11.47
CA ASP A 203 -2.91 6.41 -12.81
C ASP A 203 -3.68 5.12 -13.11
N ILE A 204 -4.96 5.24 -13.43
CA ILE A 204 -5.86 4.14 -13.79
C ILE A 204 -5.28 3.30 -14.93
N ARG A 205 -4.56 3.95 -15.86
CA ARG A 205 -3.88 3.29 -16.99
C ARG A 205 -2.79 2.33 -16.53
N TYR A 206 -2.24 2.52 -15.33
CA TYR A 206 -1.25 1.61 -14.74
C TYR A 206 -1.86 0.23 -14.45
N LEU A 207 -3.10 0.20 -13.96
CA LEU A 207 -3.79 -1.05 -13.64
C LEU A 207 -4.05 -1.88 -14.91
N ASP A 208 -4.34 -1.20 -16.01
CA ASP A 208 -4.66 -1.82 -17.30
C ASP A 208 -3.40 -2.29 -18.05
N GLN A 209 -2.32 -1.50 -18.04
CA GLN A 209 -1.04 -1.86 -18.68
C GLN A 209 -0.40 -3.12 -18.10
N LYS A 210 -0.48 -3.32 -16.78
CA LYS A 210 0.10 -4.51 -16.15
C LYS A 210 -0.63 -5.80 -16.50
N ARG A 211 -1.93 -5.75 -16.90
CA ARG A 211 -2.71 -6.91 -17.31
C ARG A 211 -2.29 -7.47 -18.67
N GLY A 212 -1.57 -6.71 -19.48
CA GLY A 212 -1.33 -7.04 -20.88
C GLY A 212 -2.62 -6.90 -21.71
N SER A 213 -2.50 -6.43 -22.94
CA SER A 213 -3.61 -6.35 -23.90
C SER A 213 -4.12 -7.76 -24.22
N THR A 214 -5.05 -8.29 -23.43
CA THR A 214 -5.71 -9.56 -23.74
C THR A 214 -7.14 -9.52 -23.23
N PHE A 215 -7.96 -8.76 -23.95
CA PHE A 215 -9.36 -9.09 -24.13
C PHE A 215 -9.52 -9.64 -25.54
N SER A 216 -9.03 -10.86 -25.77
CA SER A 216 -9.52 -11.66 -26.89
C SER A 216 -10.70 -12.48 -26.37
N ASN A 217 -11.88 -12.14 -26.88
CA ASN A 217 -13.14 -12.89 -26.80
C ASN A 217 -12.97 -14.40 -26.56
N THR A 218 -13.39 -14.86 -25.38
CA THR A 218 -14.06 -16.14 -25.11
C THR A 218 -14.85 -15.86 -23.83
N ASP A 219 -16.15 -15.59 -23.88
CA ASP A 219 -17.15 -16.63 -23.95
C ASP A 219 -18.41 -16.18 -24.71
N ASN A 220 -18.62 -16.76 -25.88
CA ASN A 220 -19.97 -17.06 -26.38
C ASN A 220 -20.21 -18.53 -26.03
N GLY A 221 -21.11 -18.77 -25.07
CA GLY A 221 -21.59 -20.09 -24.66
C GLY A 221 -22.82 -19.95 -23.81
#